data_AF-A0A956HLP4-F1
#
_entry.id   AF-A0A956HLP4-F1
#
_cell.length_a   1.000
_cell.length_b   1.000
_cell.length_c   1.000
_cell.angle_alpha   90.00
_cell.angle_beta   90.00
_cell.angle_gamma   90.00
#
_symmetry.space_group_name_H-M   'P 1'
#
loop_
_entity.id
_entity.type
_entity.pdbx_description
1 polymer ?
#
loop_
_entity_poly.entity_id
_entity_poly.type
_entity_poly.pdbx_seq_one_letter_code
_entity_poly.pdbx_strand_id
1 'polypeptide(L)'
;LERGDDVDWAFLTGDAMSIKLLAAELGIGYAYDSEQDQYAHPAVLVFLSPDRMIARYVYGLTYQPQDLKFALVEAGDGKTGSTVDRLILSCFHYDSSLGRYGPFAFGIMRLGGLFIVAVLSTVLLYYWRRERRQGGVKAEA
;
A
#
# COMPACT_ATOMS: atom_id res chain seq x y z
N LEU A 1 -22.61 7.94 -23.65
CA LEU A 1 -22.47 6.87 -22.64
C LEU A 1 -22.62 5.56 -23.39
N GLU A 2 -21.51 5.05 -23.91
CA GLU A 2 -21.47 3.70 -24.48
C GLU A 2 -21.23 2.73 -23.32
N ARG A 3 -22.07 1.69 -23.22
CA ARG A 3 -21.95 0.61 -22.24
C ARG A 3 -21.44 -0.64 -22.95
N GLY A 4 -20.57 -1.42 -22.30
CA GLY A 4 -20.13 -2.72 -22.80
C GLY A 4 -21.24 -3.77 -22.69
N ASP A 5 -21.32 -4.68 -23.66
CA ASP A 5 -22.47 -5.60 -23.81
C ASP A 5 -22.62 -6.62 -22.66
N ASP A 6 -21.54 -6.96 -21.93
CA ASP A 6 -21.53 -7.96 -20.84
C ASP A 6 -21.17 -7.39 -19.46
N VAL A 7 -20.79 -6.11 -19.36
CA VAL A 7 -20.36 -5.47 -18.11
C VAL A 7 -20.76 -4.00 -18.12
N ASP A 8 -21.26 -3.51 -16.98
CA ASP A 8 -21.81 -2.14 -16.81
C ASP A 8 -20.70 -1.07 -16.74
N TRP A 9 -19.84 -1.05 -17.75
CA TRP A 9 -18.74 -0.08 -17.89
C TRP A 9 -19.24 1.15 -18.62
N ALA A 10 -18.97 2.32 -18.07
CA ALA A 10 -19.25 3.60 -18.70
C ALA A 10 -17.96 4.16 -19.28
N PHE A 11 -17.89 4.25 -20.61
CA PHE A 11 -16.81 4.99 -21.27
C PHE A 11 -17.20 6.45 -21.40
N LEU A 12 -16.34 7.33 -20.89
CA LEU A 12 -16.56 8.77 -20.83
C LEU A 12 -15.51 9.49 -21.66
N THR A 13 -15.98 10.46 -22.45
CA THR A 13 -15.13 11.41 -23.18
C THR A 13 -15.65 12.82 -22.88
N GLY A 14 -14.84 13.84 -23.17
CA GLY A 14 -15.22 15.22 -22.89
C GLY A 14 -14.33 16.21 -23.62
N ASP A 15 -14.60 17.49 -23.37
CA ASP A 15 -13.74 18.57 -23.85
C ASP A 15 -12.39 18.58 -23.10
N ALA A 16 -11.41 19.25 -23.70
CA ALA A 16 -10.05 19.27 -23.18
C ALA A 16 -9.94 19.88 -21.77
N MET A 17 -10.81 20.83 -21.41
CA MET A 17 -10.79 21.48 -20.09
C MET A 17 -11.35 20.53 -19.03
N SER A 18 -12.47 19.86 -19.30
CA SER A 18 -13.04 18.84 -18.40
C SER A 18 -12.06 17.69 -18.13
N ILE A 19 -11.39 17.19 -19.18
CA ILE A 19 -10.38 16.13 -19.05
C ILE A 19 -9.21 16.62 -18.19
N LYS A 20 -8.70 17.84 -18.45
CA LYS A 20 -7.58 18.40 -17.71
C LYS A 20 -7.90 18.61 -16.22
N LEU A 21 -9.10 19.10 -15.90
CA LEU A 21 -9.55 19.28 -14.52
C LEU A 21 -9.68 17.94 -13.79
N LEU A 22 -10.30 16.95 -14.43
CA LEU A 22 -10.44 15.62 -13.85
C LEU A 22 -9.08 14.97 -13.62
N ALA A 23 -8.19 15.03 -14.60
CA ALA A 23 -6.84 14.48 -14.49
C ALA A 23 -6.05 15.18 -13.35
N ALA A 24 -6.18 16.49 -13.21
CA ALA A 24 -5.56 17.24 -12.12
C ALA A 24 -6.10 16.83 -10.74
N GLU A 25 -7.42 16.66 -10.59
CA GLU A 25 -8.05 16.23 -9.33
C GLU A 25 -7.63 14.81 -8.93
N LEU A 26 -7.52 13.92 -9.92
CA LEU A 26 -7.04 12.55 -9.70
C LEU A 26 -5.51 12.47 -9.52
N GLY A 27 -4.77 13.56 -9.76
CA GLY A 27 -3.31 13.60 -9.71
C GLY A 27 -2.63 12.86 -10.87
N ILE A 28 -3.33 12.71 -12.00
CA ILE A 28 -2.84 12.01 -13.20
C ILE A 28 -2.27 13.03 -14.18
N GLY A 29 -0.96 12.96 -14.41
CA GLY A 29 -0.29 13.72 -15.47
C GLY A 29 -0.38 13.00 -16.81
N TYR A 30 -0.58 13.75 -17.88
CA TYR A 30 -0.46 13.26 -19.26
C TYR A 30 0.19 14.32 -20.15
N ALA A 31 0.93 13.88 -21.16
CA ALA A 31 1.57 14.74 -22.15
C ALA A 31 1.45 14.14 -23.54
N TYR A 32 1.29 14.99 -24.56
CA TYR A 32 1.32 14.55 -25.95
C TYR A 32 2.77 14.43 -26.42
N ASP A 33 3.10 13.30 -27.03
CA ASP A 33 4.36 13.01 -27.69
C ASP A 33 4.14 13.12 -29.20
N SER A 34 4.69 14.18 -29.79
CA SER A 34 4.58 14.46 -31.23
C SER A 34 5.43 13.54 -32.10
N GLU A 35 6.46 12.89 -31.55
CA GLU A 35 7.29 11.95 -32.32
C GLU A 35 6.56 10.63 -32.55
N GLN A 36 5.80 10.19 -31.53
CA GLN A 36 5.06 8.92 -31.56
C GLN A 36 3.57 9.07 -31.92
N ASP A 37 3.09 10.31 -32.09
CA ASP A 37 1.68 10.68 -32.27
C ASP A 37 0.76 10.06 -31.20
N GLN A 38 1.21 10.11 -29.95
CA GLN A 38 0.57 9.42 -28.83
C GLN A 38 0.58 10.26 -27.55
N TYR A 39 -0.26 9.89 -26.59
CA TYR A 39 -0.25 10.51 -25.26
C TYR A 39 0.51 9.62 -24.27
N ALA A 40 1.58 10.18 -23.70
CA ALA A 40 2.27 9.60 -22.55
C ALA A 40 1.43 9.82 -21.29
N HIS A 41 0.87 8.74 -20.75
CA HIS A 41 0.10 8.73 -19.51
C HIS A 41 0.41 7.47 -18.69
N PRO A 42 0.27 7.51 -17.35
CA PRO A 42 0.44 6.31 -16.54
C PRO A 42 -0.69 5.31 -16.80
N ALA A 43 -0.37 4.02 -16.75
CA ALA A 43 -1.35 2.95 -16.67
C ALA A 43 -1.75 2.76 -15.21
N VAL A 44 -2.92 3.30 -14.83
CA VAL A 44 -3.39 3.31 -13.44
C VAL A 44 -4.91 3.15 -13.37
N LEU A 45 -5.36 2.38 -12.38
CA LEU A 45 -6.76 2.34 -11.94
C LEU A 45 -6.88 3.13 -10.64
N VAL A 46 -7.87 4.01 -10.58
CA VAL A 46 -8.18 4.81 -9.39
C VAL A 46 -9.50 4.34 -8.80
N PHE A 47 -9.49 3.93 -7.54
CA PHE A 47 -10.66 3.49 -6.81
C PHE A 47 -11.17 4.63 -5.92
N LEU A 48 -12.44 4.96 -6.08
CA LEU A 48 -13.11 6.03 -5.33
C LEU A 48 -14.08 5.44 -4.33
N SER A 49 -14.13 6.01 -3.14
CA SER A 49 -15.17 5.71 -2.15
C SER A 49 -16.50 6.37 -2.52
N PRO A 50 -17.62 5.92 -1.92
CA PRO A 50 -18.93 6.59 -2.07
C PRO A 50 -18.90 8.07 -1.70
N ASP A 51 -17.98 8.47 -0.82
CA ASP A 51 -17.80 9.86 -0.36
C ASP A 51 -16.95 10.71 -1.32
N ARG A 52 -16.69 10.23 -2.56
CA ARG A 52 -15.89 10.89 -3.60
C ARG A 52 -14.43 11.09 -3.23
N MET A 53 -13.92 10.28 -2.32
CA MET A 53 -12.53 10.33 -1.90
C MET A 53 -11.75 9.21 -2.57
N ILE A 54 -10.46 9.46 -2.83
CA ILE A 54 -9.61 8.45 -3.45
C ILE A 54 -9.22 7.42 -2.38
N ALA A 55 -9.62 6.17 -2.60
CA ALA A 55 -9.32 5.05 -1.71
C ALA A 55 -7.98 4.41 -2.06
N ARG A 56 -7.72 4.15 -3.36
CA ARG A 56 -6.51 3.46 -3.80
C ARG A 56 -6.13 3.73 -5.26
N TYR A 57 -4.83 3.70 -5.53
CA TYR A 57 -4.24 3.64 -6.87
C TYR A 57 -3.65 2.26 -7.12
N VAL A 58 -3.96 1.65 -8.26
CA VAL A 58 -3.37 0.40 -8.71
C VAL A 58 -2.68 0.64 -10.04
N TYR A 59 -1.36 0.58 -10.05
CA TYR A 59 -0.54 0.82 -11.24
C TYR A 59 -0.24 -0.46 -12.00
N GLY A 60 0.00 -0.32 -13.29
CA GLY A 60 0.55 -1.38 -14.14
C GLY A 60 -0.35 -1.74 -15.32
N LEU A 61 0.13 -2.69 -16.11
CA LEU A 61 -0.57 -3.24 -17.29
C LEU A 61 -1.19 -4.61 -17.00
N THR A 62 -0.86 -5.21 -15.85
CA THR A 62 -1.38 -6.50 -15.41
C THR A 62 -1.74 -6.38 -13.94
N TYR A 63 -2.95 -6.82 -13.60
CA TYR A 63 -3.51 -6.67 -12.26
C TYR A 63 -3.70 -8.04 -11.62
N GLN A 64 -3.22 -8.21 -10.38
CA GLN A 64 -3.57 -9.41 -9.63
C GLN A 64 -5.00 -9.30 -9.12
N PRO A 65 -5.82 -10.36 -9.21
CA PRO A 65 -7.21 -10.33 -8.75
C PRO A 65 -7.36 -9.92 -7.28
N GLN A 66 -6.36 -10.28 -6.46
CA GLN A 66 -6.35 -9.96 -5.04
C GLN A 66 -6.16 -8.46 -4.77
N ASP A 67 -5.35 -7.77 -5.57
CA ASP A 67 -5.13 -6.32 -5.44
C ASP A 67 -6.41 -5.54 -5.80
N LEU A 68 -7.11 -5.97 -6.86
CA LEU A 68 -8.40 -5.39 -7.25
C LEU A 68 -9.48 -5.63 -6.18
N LYS A 69 -9.52 -6.84 -5.61
CA LYS A 69 -10.46 -7.17 -4.53
C LYS A 69 -10.24 -6.29 -3.31
N PHE A 70 -8.99 -6.11 -2.88
CA PHE A 70 -8.68 -5.26 -1.73
C PHE A 70 -8.99 -3.80 -2.00
N ALA A 71 -8.63 -3.29 -3.18
CA ALA A 71 -8.95 -1.91 -3.57
C ALA A 71 -10.45 -1.63 -3.56
N LEU A 72 -11.27 -2.58 -4.03
CA LEU A 72 -12.72 -2.44 -4.04
C LEU A 72 -13.33 -2.50 -2.61
N VAL A 73 -12.83 -3.38 -1.75
CA VAL A 73 -13.29 -3.48 -0.35
C VAL A 73 -12.91 -2.21 0.43
N GLU A 74 -11.69 -1.71 0.27
CA GLU A 74 -11.24 -0.47 0.91
C GLU A 74 -12.06 0.74 0.44
N ALA A 75 -12.35 0.83 -0.85
CA ALA A 75 -13.21 1.86 -1.42
C ALA A 75 -14.64 1.78 -0.85
N GLY A 76 -15.21 0.57 -0.76
CA GLY A 76 -16.55 0.34 -0.22
C GLY A 76 -16.69 0.70 1.27
N ASP A 77 -15.66 0.42 2.07
CA ASP A 77 -15.61 0.76 3.50
C ASP A 77 -15.38 2.26 3.77
N GLY A 78 -15.20 3.09 2.73
CA GLY A 78 -14.84 4.50 2.89
C GLY A 78 -13.45 4.72 3.47
N LYS A 79 -12.58 3.68 3.44
CA LYS A 79 -11.20 3.78 3.90
C LYS A 79 -10.39 4.53 2.84
N THR A 80 -10.38 5.84 2.99
CA THR A 80 -9.45 6.72 2.28
C THR A 80 -8.07 6.48 2.86
N GLY A 81 -7.10 6.06 2.04
CA GLY A 81 -5.74 5.75 2.47
C GLY A 81 -5.24 6.78 3.48
N SER A 82 -5.22 6.38 4.77
CA SER A 82 -4.82 7.28 5.84
C SER A 82 -3.36 7.69 5.60
N THR A 83 -2.90 8.77 6.20
CA THR A 83 -1.52 9.28 6.10
C THR A 83 -0.43 8.20 6.31
N VAL A 84 -0.80 7.07 6.93
CA VAL A 84 0.00 5.87 7.09
C VAL A 84 0.24 5.14 5.76
N ASP A 85 -0.72 5.10 4.84
CA ASP A 85 -0.52 4.53 3.49
C ASP A 85 0.46 5.35 2.66
N ARG A 86 0.57 6.67 2.89
CA ARG A 86 1.60 7.51 2.25
C ARG A 86 3.00 7.22 2.82
N LEU A 87 3.09 6.85 4.10
CA LEU A 87 4.32 6.39 4.75
C LEU A 87 4.68 4.96 4.33
N ILE A 88 3.68 4.10 4.18
CA ILE A 88 3.79 2.75 3.60
C ILE A 88 4.20 2.87 2.13
N LEU A 89 3.61 3.75 1.32
CA LEU A 89 4.01 4.03 -0.08
C LEU A 89 5.45 4.55 -0.20
N SER A 90 5.99 5.20 0.83
CA SER A 90 7.43 5.52 0.89
C SER A 90 8.32 4.30 1.18
N CYS A 91 7.78 3.27 1.83
CA CYS A 91 8.44 1.98 2.12
C CYS A 91 8.09 0.87 1.11
N PHE A 92 7.05 1.06 0.29
CA PHE A 92 6.50 0.18 -0.73
C PHE A 92 6.81 0.75 -2.12
N HIS A 93 8.06 1.13 -2.36
CA HIS A 93 8.53 1.30 -3.73
C HIS A 93 8.53 -0.10 -4.37
N TYR A 94 7.45 -0.41 -5.10
CA TYR A 94 7.33 -1.61 -5.91
C TYR A 94 8.20 -1.42 -7.15
N ASP A 95 9.37 -2.04 -7.14
CA ASP A 95 10.26 -2.06 -8.30
C ASP A 95 9.64 -2.99 -9.35
N SER A 96 9.12 -2.38 -10.42
CA SER A 96 8.43 -3.06 -11.52
C SER A 96 9.34 -4.00 -12.32
N SER A 97 10.66 -4.03 -12.07
CA SER A 97 11.58 -4.94 -12.74
C SER A 97 11.65 -6.35 -12.13
N LEU A 98 11.24 -6.54 -10.87
CA LEU A 98 11.52 -7.78 -10.11
C LEU A 98 10.29 -8.49 -9.53
N GLY A 99 9.08 -7.93 -9.65
CA GLY A 99 7.85 -8.56 -9.14
C GLY A 99 7.87 -8.84 -7.63
N ARG A 100 8.71 -8.12 -6.87
CA ARG A 100 8.93 -8.35 -5.44
C ARG A 100 9.01 -7.01 -4.69
N TYR A 101 8.34 -6.97 -3.53
CA TYR A 101 8.48 -5.87 -2.57
C TYR A 101 9.95 -5.76 -2.09
N GLY A 102 10.54 -4.57 -2.24
CA GLY A 102 11.98 -4.34 -2.11
C GLY A 102 12.58 -4.69 -0.72
N PRO A 103 13.92 -4.85 -0.65
CA PRO A 103 14.68 -5.29 0.53
C PRO A 103 14.53 -4.41 1.79
N PHE A 104 13.95 -3.22 1.66
CA PHE A 104 13.71 -2.29 2.77
C PHE A 104 12.65 -2.82 3.76
N ALA A 105 11.58 -3.45 3.26
CA ALA A 105 10.55 -4.06 4.09
C ALA A 105 11.11 -5.21 4.96
N PHE A 106 12.01 -6.01 4.39
CA PHE A 106 12.75 -7.04 5.12
C PHE A 106 13.67 -6.45 6.21
N GLY A 107 14.24 -5.26 5.98
CA GLY A 107 15.05 -4.56 6.97
C GLY A 107 14.26 -4.14 8.21
N ILE A 108 13.09 -3.53 8.01
CA ILE A 108 12.19 -3.13 9.11
C ILE A 108 11.66 -4.35 9.86
N MET A 109 11.25 -5.40 9.15
CA MET A 109 10.75 -6.64 9.76
C MET A 109 11.84 -7.35 10.58
N ARG A 110 13.10 -7.34 10.12
CA ARG A 110 14.26 -7.83 10.88
C ARG A 110 14.54 -7.01 12.14
N LEU A 111 14.45 -5.67 12.07
CA LEU A 111 14.62 -4.79 13.22
C LEU A 111 13.52 -5.01 14.26
N GLY A 112 12.27 -5.12 13.82
CA GLY A 112 11.13 -5.45 14.70
C GLY A 112 11.29 -6.81 15.37
N GLY A 113 11.75 -7.83 14.63
CA GLY A 113 12.06 -9.15 15.18
C GLY A 113 13.19 -9.11 16.23
N LEU A 114 14.28 -8.40 15.95
CA LEU A 114 15.38 -8.19 16.89
C LEU A 114 14.92 -7.50 18.18
N PHE A 115 14.05 -6.50 18.06
CA PHE A 115 13.50 -5.81 19.22
C PHE A 115 12.67 -6.74 20.12
N ILE A 116 11.78 -7.55 19.54
CA ILE A 116 10.97 -8.50 20.31
C ILE A 116 11.86 -9.54 21.00
N VAL A 117 12.86 -10.09 20.31
CA VAL A 117 13.81 -11.05 20.90
C VAL A 117 14.59 -10.41 22.05
N ALA A 118 15.03 -9.16 21.90
CA ALA A 118 15.75 -8.44 22.95
C ALA A 118 14.87 -8.21 24.19
N VAL A 119 13.61 -7.81 24.00
CA VAL A 119 12.64 -7.62 25.09
C VAL A 119 12.39 -8.94 25.82
N LEU A 120 12.07 -10.01 25.07
CA LEU A 120 11.81 -11.34 25.67
C LEU A 120 13.03 -11.88 26.41
N SER A 121 14.21 -11.72 25.82
CA SER A 121 15.47 -12.16 26.44
C SER A 121 15.77 -11.39 27.72
N THR A 122 15.53 -10.07 27.74
CA THR A 122 15.72 -9.23 28.94
C THR A 122 14.77 -9.64 30.05
N VAL A 123 13.49 -9.89 29.72
CA VAL A 123 12.48 -10.36 30.68
C VAL A 123 12.83 -11.73 31.23
N LEU A 124 13.17 -12.71 30.38
CA LEU A 124 13.58 -14.05 30.83
C LEU A 124 14.84 -13.98 31.71
N LEU A 125 15.85 -13.21 31.31
CA LEU A 125 17.08 -13.04 32.10
C LEU A 125 16.81 -12.40 33.46
N TYR A 126 15.90 -11.43 33.53
CA TYR A 126 15.49 -10.81 34.79
C TYR A 126 14.82 -11.83 35.72
N TYR A 127 13.86 -12.62 35.21
CA TYR A 127 13.19 -13.65 35.99
C TYR A 127 14.15 -14.76 36.45
N TRP A 128 15.02 -15.26 35.56
CA TRP A 128 16.04 -16.26 35.93
C TRP A 128 17.06 -15.74 36.95
N ARG A 129 17.47 -14.47 36.86
CA ARG A 129 18.37 -13.86 37.87
C ARG A 129 17.67 -13.67 39.21
N ARG A 130 16.39 -13.31 39.21
CA ARG A 130 15.59 -13.19 40.44
C ARG A 130 15.38 -14.56 41.10
N GLU A 131 15.10 -15.58 40.31
CA GLU A 131 14.90 -16.95 40.79
C GLU A 131 16.21 -17.56 41.32
N ARG A 132 17.36 -17.34 40.66
CA ARG A 132 18.66 -17.74 41.20
C ARG A 132 19.04 -16.99 42.49
N ARG A 133 18.62 -15.73 42.66
CA ARG A 133 18.81 -14.98 43.91
C ARG A 133 17.88 -15.46 45.04
N GLN A 134 16.70 -16.00 44.71
CA GLN A 134 15.78 -16.58 45.70
C GLN A 134 16.05 -18.06 45.99
N GLY A 135 16.62 -18.80 45.03
CA GLY A 135 17.10 -20.17 45.19
C GLY A 135 18.38 -20.30 46.02
N GLY A 136 19.08 -19.18 46.28
CA GLY A 136 20.18 -19.10 47.24
C GLY A 136 19.75 -18.91 48.69
N VAL A 137 18.43 -18.82 48.99
CA VAL A 137 17.90 -18.64 50.36
C VAL A 137 17.12 -19.88 50.84
N LYS A 138 17.15 -21.00 50.10
CA LYS A 138 16.56 -22.28 50.53
C LYS A 138 17.56 -23.44 50.47
N ALA A 139 18.78 -23.19 50.92
CA ALA A 139 19.65 -24.23 51.46
C ALA A 139 20.07 -23.75 52.85
N GLU A 140 19.71 -24.53 53.88
CA GLU A 140 19.98 -24.32 55.32
C GLU A 140 19.03 -23.39 56.09
N ALA A 141 17.94 -23.98 56.62
CA ALA A 141 17.46 -23.91 58.01
C ALA A 141 16.04 -24.49 58.12
#